data_AF-M0PJ65-F1
#
_entry.id   AF-M0PJ65-F1
#
_cell.length_a   1.000
_cell.length_b   1.000
_cell.length_c   1.000
_cell.angle_alpha   90.00
_cell.angle_beta   90.00
_cell.angle_gamma   90.00
#
_symmetry.space_group_name_H-M   'P 1'
#
loop_
_entity.id
_entity.type
_entity.pdbx_description
1 polymer ?
#
loop_
_entity_poly.entity_id
_entity_poly.type
_entity_poly.pdbx_seq_one_letter_code
_entity_poly.pdbx_strand_id
1 'polypeptide(L)' 'MYEGRTTERKQQLVESITEAMVDHADASPEHLHVIINDVPKESWGRNGKLGIHRED' A
#
# COMPACT_ATOMS: atom_id res chain seq x y z
N MET A 1 0.17 -2.52 -4.01
CA MET A 1 -0.78 -1.79 -4.87
C MET A 1 -0.20 -1.66 -6.27
N TYR A 2 -0.98 -1.24 -7.27
CA TYR A 2 -0.38 -0.86 -8.57
C TYR A 2 0.47 0.40 -8.41
N GLU A 3 1.52 0.52 -9.22
CA GLU A 3 2.32 1.74 -9.29
C GLU A 3 1.52 2.97 -9.78
N GLY A 4 2.17 4.14 -9.79
CA GLY A 4 1.60 5.40 -10.31
C GLY A 4 1.02 6.35 -9.26
N ARG A 5 1.16 6.05 -7.95
CA ARG A 5 0.81 6.99 -6.88
C ARG A 5 2.00 7.93 -6.63
N THR A 6 1.73 9.21 -6.40
CA THR A 6 2.77 10.19 -6.06
C THR A 6 3.31 9.92 -4.65
N THR A 7 4.49 10.46 -4.37
CA THR A 7 5.14 10.33 -3.06
C THR A 7 4.30 10.97 -1.95
N GLU A 8 3.62 12.09 -2.23
CA GLU A 8 2.76 12.78 -1.27
C GLU A 8 1.58 11.91 -0.84
N ARG A 9 0.96 11.19 -1.78
CA ARG A 9 -0.12 10.25 -1.46
C ARG A 9 0.37 9.06 -0.65
N LYS A 10 1.59 8.58 -0.93
CA LYS A 10 2.21 7.52 -0.14
C LYS A 10 2.51 7.98 1.28
N GLN A 11 3.00 9.21 1.45
CA GLN A 11 3.25 9.80 2.75
C GLN A 11 1.97 9.87 3.59
N GLN A 12 0.87 10.37 3.00
CA GLN A 12 -0.43 10.42 3.67
C GLN A 12 -0.94 9.04 4.12
N LEU A 13 -0.73 8.00 3.29
CA LEU A 13 -1.06 6.62 3.66
C LEU A 13 -0.23 6.11 4.83
N VAL A 14 1.09 6.37 4.85
CA VAL A 14 1.98 5.97 5.95
C VAL A 14 1.54 6.62 7.26
N GLU A 15 1.22 7.91 7.23
CA GLU A 15 0.74 8.67 8.39
C GLU A 15 -0.58 8.09 8.92
N SER A 16 -1.58 7.96 8.04
CA SER A 16 -2.91 7.46 8.43
C SER A 16 -2.88 6.03 8.97
N ILE A 17 -2.06 5.14 8.39
CA ILE A 17 -1.91 3.76 8.88
C ILE A 17 -1.21 3.76 10.24
N THR A 18 -0.18 4.58 10.42
CA THR A 18 0.52 4.70 11.70
C THR A 18 -0.42 5.16 12.80
N GLU A 19 -1.20 6.21 12.56
CA GLU A 19 -2.21 6.71 13.50
C GLU A 19 -3.21 5.63 13.88
N ALA A 20 -3.78 4.91 12.91
CA ALA A 20 -4.72 3.83 13.17
C ALA A 20 -4.13 2.69 14.03
N MET A 21 -2.84 2.38 13.85
CA MET A 21 -2.15 1.37 14.64
C MET A 21 -1.89 1.82 16.08
N VAL A 22 -1.56 3.11 16.28
CA VAL A 22 -1.45 3.70 17.63
C VAL A 22 -2.81 3.66 18.32
N ASP A 23 -3.87 4.14 17.66
CA ASP A 23 -5.20 4.33 18.24
C ASP A 23 -5.91 3.01 18.57
N HIS A 24 -5.72 1.97 17.74
CA HIS A 24 -6.52 0.74 17.84
C HIS A 24 -5.73 -0.48 18.25
N ALA A 25 -4.41 -0.47 18.10
CA ALA A 25 -3.57 -1.62 18.40
C ALA A 25 -2.52 -1.33 19.48
N ASP A 26 -2.52 -0.13 20.10
CA ASP A 26 -1.54 0.32 21.09
C ASP A 26 -0.09 0.12 20.59
N ALA A 27 0.10 0.26 19.26
CA ALA A 27 1.40 0.08 18.64
C ALA A 27 2.26 1.32 18.89
N SER A 28 3.51 1.12 19.31
CA SER A 28 4.46 2.23 19.37
C SER A 28 4.85 2.66 17.94
N PRO A 29 4.73 3.96 17.59
CA PRO A 29 5.12 4.46 16.28
C PRO A 29 6.63 4.31 16.04
N GLU A 30 7.46 4.26 17.09
CA GLU A 30 8.92 4.10 16.95
C GLU A 30 9.34 2.70 16.47
N HIS A 31 8.50 1.69 16.72
CA HIS A 31 8.76 0.30 16.31
C HIS A 31 7.91 -0.14 15.12
N LEU A 32 6.98 0.72 14.68
CA LEU A 32 6.08 0.43 13.58
C LEU A 32 6.74 0.74 12.24
N HIS A 33 6.65 -0.20 11.31
CA HIS A 33 7.11 0.00 9.95
C HIS A 33 5.94 -0.17 8.97
N VAL A 34 5.75 0.82 8.09
CA VAL A 34 4.80 0.74 6.99
C VAL A 34 5.57 0.59 5.69
N ILE A 35 5.38 -0.53 4.99
CA ILE A 35 6.03 -0.82 3.71
C ILE A 35 4.99 -0.74 2.59
N ILE A 36 5.22 0.16 1.65
CA ILE A 36 4.37 0.30 0.46
C ILE A 36 5.03 -0.44 -0.70
N ASN A 37 4.43 -1.56 -1.09
CA ASN A 37 4.85 -2.34 -2.25
C ASN A 37 4.04 -1.94 -3.49
N ASP A 38 4.68 -1.20 -4.39
CA ASP A 38 4.16 -0.87 -5.71
C ASP A 38 4.63 -1.91 -6.72
N VAL A 39 3.67 -2.49 -7.44
CA VAL A 39 3.95 -3.51 -8.45
C VAL A 39 3.33 -3.04 -9.77
N PRO A 40 4.10 -3.02 -10.87
CA PRO A 40 3.57 -2.74 -12.20
C PRO A 40 2.40 -3.67 -12.54
N LYS A 41 1.43 -3.19 -13.33
CA LYS A 41 0.22 -3.97 -13.65
C LYS A 41 0.55 -5.27 -14.40
N GLU A 42 1.59 -5.25 -15.22
CA GLU A 42 2.13 -6.37 -15.98
C GLU A 42 2.83 -7.42 -15.10
N SER A 43 3.17 -7.06 -13.86
CA SER A 43 3.83 -7.94 -12.89
C SER A 43 2.89 -8.41 -11.77
N TRP A 44 1.60 -8.08 -11.85
CA TRP A 44 0.60 -8.43 -10.84
C TRP A 44 -0.47 -9.35 -11.39
N GLY A 45 -0.44 -10.62 -10.96
CA GLY A 45 -1.41 -11.64 -11.36
C GLY A 45 -2.56 -11.79 -10.37
N ARG A 46 -3.80 -11.87 -10.87
CA ARG A 46 -4.98 -12.25 -10.08
C ARG A 46 -5.93 -13.07 -10.94
N ASN A 47 -6.46 -14.17 -10.41
CA ASN A 47 -7.37 -15.09 -11.13
C ASN A 47 -6.86 -15.49 -12.54
N GLY A 48 -5.58 -15.85 -12.63
CA GLY A 48 -4.94 -16.27 -13.89
C GLY A 48 -4.73 -15.18 -14.94
N LYS A 49 -4.98 -13.90 -14.64
CA LYS A 49 -4.76 -12.78 -15.57
C LYS A 49 -3.82 -11.74 -14.97
N LEU A 50 -2.89 -11.22 -15.78
CA LEU A 50 -2.10 -10.04 -15.42
C LEU A 50 -3.00 -8.81 -15.33
N GLY A 51 -2.65 -7.84 -14.51
CA GLY A 51 -3.40 -6.60 -14.31
C GLY A 51 -3.63 -5.81 -15.60
N ILE A 52 -2.74 -5.93 -16.59
CA ILE A 52 -2.90 -5.33 -17.92
C ILE A 52 -3.99 -6.00 -18.79
N HIS A 53 -4.46 -7.19 -18.42
CA HIS A 53 -5.50 -7.95 -19.15
C HIS A 53 -6.83 -8.02 -18.38
N ARG A 54 -7.01 -7.14 -17.39
CA ARG A 54 -8.18 -7.06 -16.53
C ARG A 54 -8.97 -5.79 -16.87
N GLU A 55 -10.28 -5.92 -16.95
CA GLU A 55 -11.23 -4.82 -17.24
C GLU A 55 -12.14 -4.51 -16.05
N ASP A 56 -12.00 -5.28 -14.96
CA ASP A 56 -12.75 -5.13 -13.72
C ASP A 56 -12.17 -4.07 -12.77
#